data_AF-A0A2D3URD8-F1
#
_entry.id   AF-A0A2D3URD8-F1
#
_cell.length_a   1.000
_cell.length_b   1.000
_cell.length_c   1.000
_cell.angle_alpha   90.00
_cell.angle_beta   90.00
_cell.angle_gamma   90.00
#
_symmetry.space_group_name_H-M   'P 1'
#
loop_
_entity.id
_entity.type
_entity.pdbx_description
1 polymer ?
#
loop_
_entity_poly.entity_id
_entity_poly.type
_entity_poly.pdbx_seq_one_letter_code
_entity_poly.pdbx_strand_id
1 'polypeptide(L)'
;MLGSILLSLLAANAVVAVPLESSKPPAWIPGPTTGTDELARNGLSKLEAYLQTNAGSKNSSCTLKTAHRRKEWDDLVPDQKKEYIAAVRCLQTLPAISGESAPGARSRYDDFVVVHIDGTASNHTIHNTGVFLSWHRQYIWAFEEALRNECNYTGYQPYVKFGRYSNSVIGAPIFDGSETSLSGNGKDVPHGPIPLTAPESSPNGVDVEIPALPGGGCVTDGPFVNYTVTLGPRGLASINDTKPNPLPNGKGYNPRCMRRSLNVISASGVSDANCTKLITESPNIELFQDWMQGPFDFGTPEYGVHAAAHYMVGGDPGGDFFTSPGDVFFWFLHAEIDRLWWIWQMQDFGGRVGQIAGTFTPLNFPASRNVTLDDVVDLGGMYGYEAVRIGDIVDTMGGEFCYIYE
;
A
#
# COMPACT_ATOMS: atom_id res chain seq x y z
N MET A 1 -17.05 -2.70 -81.02
CA MET A 1 -17.91 -2.72 -79.82
C MET A 1 -17.20 -3.55 -78.77
N LEU A 2 -16.69 -2.89 -77.74
CA LEU A 2 -16.05 -3.52 -76.57
C LEU A 2 -17.11 -4.16 -75.68
N GLY A 3 -16.81 -5.36 -75.16
CA GLY A 3 -17.59 -6.03 -74.13
C GLY A 3 -16.67 -6.97 -73.35
N SER A 4 -15.97 -6.45 -72.35
CA SER A 4 -15.12 -7.21 -71.44
C SER A 4 -15.97 -7.79 -70.32
N ILE A 5 -15.94 -9.13 -70.18
CA ILE A 5 -16.52 -9.86 -69.05
C ILE A 5 -15.43 -9.95 -67.97
N LEU A 6 -15.65 -9.30 -66.82
CA LEU A 6 -14.80 -9.46 -65.63
C LEU A 6 -15.19 -10.76 -64.90
N LEU A 7 -14.24 -11.70 -64.81
CA LEU A 7 -14.28 -12.82 -63.87
C LEU A 7 -13.75 -12.34 -62.51
N SER A 8 -14.58 -12.37 -61.48
CA SER A 8 -14.19 -12.11 -60.10
C SER A 8 -13.54 -13.36 -59.47
N LEU A 9 -12.23 -13.32 -59.23
CA LEU A 9 -11.55 -14.27 -58.35
C LEU A 9 -11.79 -13.88 -56.89
N LEU A 10 -12.53 -14.71 -56.16
CA LEU A 10 -12.55 -14.73 -54.70
C LEU A 10 -11.27 -15.42 -54.21
N ALA A 11 -10.31 -14.64 -53.73
CA ALA A 11 -9.17 -15.16 -52.97
C ALA A 11 -9.63 -15.45 -51.53
N ALA A 12 -9.77 -16.73 -51.19
CA ALA A 12 -9.93 -17.17 -49.81
C ALA A 12 -8.57 -17.03 -49.09
N ASN A 13 -8.40 -15.98 -48.29
CA ASN A 13 -7.28 -15.89 -47.36
C ASN A 13 -7.54 -16.84 -46.19
N ALA A 14 -6.92 -18.02 -46.23
CA ALA A 14 -6.80 -18.88 -45.07
C ALA A 14 -5.93 -18.17 -44.02
N VAL A 15 -6.57 -17.71 -42.94
CA VAL A 15 -5.86 -17.24 -41.74
C VAL A 15 -5.26 -18.47 -41.08
N VAL A 16 -3.95 -18.65 -41.22
CA VAL A 16 -3.21 -19.64 -40.43
C VAL A 16 -3.20 -19.13 -39.00
N ALA A 17 -3.94 -19.80 -38.12
CA ALA A 17 -3.85 -19.58 -36.69
C ALA A 17 -2.45 -20.00 -36.22
N VAL A 18 -1.60 -19.02 -35.95
CA VAL A 18 -0.35 -19.24 -35.23
C VAL A 18 -0.72 -19.60 -33.79
N PRO A 19 -0.26 -20.73 -33.23
CA PRO A 19 -0.44 -21.00 -31.82
C PRO A 19 0.23 -19.87 -31.04
N LEU A 20 -0.49 -19.23 -30.12
CA LEU A 20 0.11 -18.37 -29.11
C LEU A 20 1.06 -19.24 -28.29
N GLU A 21 2.34 -19.27 -28.66
CA GLU A 21 3.40 -19.63 -27.72
C GLU A 21 3.18 -18.78 -26.48
N SER A 22 3.15 -19.41 -25.31
CA SER A 22 3.08 -18.71 -24.03
C SER A 22 4.31 -17.81 -23.94
N SER A 23 4.18 -16.55 -24.36
CA SER A 23 5.28 -15.60 -24.32
C SER A 23 5.65 -15.45 -22.86
N LYS A 24 6.91 -15.76 -22.53
CA LYS A 24 7.48 -15.44 -21.23
C LYS A 24 7.10 -13.99 -20.90
N PRO A 25 6.70 -13.69 -19.65
CA PRO A 25 6.42 -12.31 -19.27
C PRO A 25 7.62 -11.43 -19.66
N PRO A 26 7.37 -10.20 -20.14
CA PRO A 26 8.44 -9.30 -20.52
C PRO A 26 9.43 -9.15 -19.35
N ALA A 27 10.72 -9.11 -19.67
CA ALA A 27 11.76 -8.95 -18.66
C ALA A 27 11.50 -7.66 -17.87
N TRP A 28 11.50 -7.75 -16.54
CA TRP A 28 11.30 -6.60 -15.68
C TRP A 28 12.41 -5.57 -15.86
N ILE A 29 12.01 -4.32 -16.04
CA ILE A 29 12.91 -3.17 -16.13
C ILE A 29 12.64 -2.31 -14.90
N PRO A 30 13.52 -2.32 -13.89
CA PRO A 30 13.32 -1.47 -12.72
C PRO A 30 13.44 0.01 -13.10
N GLY A 31 12.60 0.84 -12.48
CA GLY A 31 12.81 2.29 -12.48
C GLY A 31 13.96 2.74 -11.58
N PRO A 32 14.41 4.00 -11.72
CA PRO A 32 15.46 4.54 -10.87
C PRO A 32 15.00 4.64 -9.42
N THR A 33 15.97 4.72 -8.50
CA THR A 33 15.78 4.96 -7.06
C THR A 33 16.82 5.93 -6.50
N THR A 34 17.60 6.57 -7.38
CA THR A 34 18.81 7.31 -7.02
C THR A 34 18.53 8.51 -6.12
N GLY A 35 17.43 9.22 -6.35
CA GLY A 35 17.09 10.42 -5.58
C GLY A 35 16.68 10.05 -4.15
N THR A 36 15.76 9.10 -4.00
CA THR A 36 15.34 8.61 -2.67
C THR A 36 16.47 7.91 -1.92
N ASP A 37 17.34 7.15 -2.61
CA ASP A 37 18.50 6.49 -2.00
C ASP A 37 19.55 7.49 -1.51
N GLU A 38 19.79 8.57 -2.25
CA GLU A 38 20.67 9.65 -1.80
C GLU A 38 20.10 10.37 -0.57
N LEU A 39 18.81 10.70 -0.58
CA LEU A 39 18.13 11.35 0.54
C LEU A 39 18.13 10.47 1.79
N ALA A 40 17.91 9.16 1.65
CA ALA A 40 17.96 8.20 2.75
C ALA A 40 19.36 8.12 3.36
N ARG A 41 20.41 7.99 2.52
CA ARG A 41 21.81 7.91 2.97
C ARG A 41 22.26 9.19 3.69
N ASN A 42 21.93 10.35 3.12
CA ASN A 42 22.23 11.65 3.71
C ASN A 42 21.42 11.85 5.00
N GLY A 43 20.15 11.44 5.01
CA GLY A 43 19.28 11.47 6.18
C GLY A 43 19.81 10.62 7.34
N LEU A 44 20.30 9.42 7.07
CA LEU A 44 20.91 8.55 8.08
C LEU A 44 22.16 9.18 8.71
N SER A 45 22.98 9.84 7.90
CA SER A 45 24.16 10.57 8.40
C SER A 45 23.75 11.76 9.30
N LYS A 46 22.68 12.48 8.93
CA LYS A 46 22.13 13.57 9.76
C LYS A 46 21.54 13.06 11.07
N LEU A 47 20.82 11.95 11.04
CA LEU A 47 20.30 11.31 12.24
C LEU A 47 21.42 10.86 13.17
N GLU A 48 22.48 10.25 12.64
CA GLU A 48 23.66 9.89 13.44
C GLU A 48 24.24 11.11 14.16
N ALA A 49 24.46 12.22 13.45
CA ALA A 49 24.94 13.46 14.05
C ALA A 49 23.97 14.02 15.11
N TYR A 50 22.66 13.96 14.84
CA TYR A 50 21.63 14.38 15.80
C TYR A 50 21.67 13.54 17.08
N LEU A 51 21.74 12.21 16.96
CA LEU A 51 21.79 11.30 18.11
C LEU A 51 23.06 11.48 18.93
N GLN A 52 24.21 11.73 18.29
CA GLN A 52 25.47 12.02 18.99
C GLN A 52 25.39 13.31 19.81
N THR A 53 24.75 14.35 19.27
CA THR A 53 24.61 15.66 19.93
C THR A 53 23.52 15.67 21.00
N ASN A 54 22.54 14.76 20.92
CA ASN A 54 21.38 14.67 21.81
C ASN A 54 21.35 13.38 22.64
N ALA A 55 22.48 12.69 22.79
CA ALA A 55 22.55 11.38 23.47
C ALA A 55 22.03 11.37 24.93
N GLY A 56 22.00 12.54 25.59
CA GLY A 56 21.49 12.69 26.96
C GLY A 56 20.00 13.03 27.10
N SER A 57 19.27 13.29 26.00
CA SER A 57 17.88 13.76 26.04
C SER A 57 16.83 12.67 25.83
N LYS A 58 17.23 11.48 25.37
CA LYS A 58 16.33 10.34 25.17
C LYS A 58 16.64 9.22 26.15
N ASN A 59 15.70 8.91 27.03
CA ASN A 59 15.75 7.72 27.90
C ASN A 59 15.29 6.48 27.10
N SER A 60 15.96 6.19 25.98
CA SER A 60 15.65 5.07 25.07
C SER A 60 16.86 4.14 24.96
N SER A 61 16.62 2.82 25.02
CA SER A 61 17.63 1.80 24.73
C SER A 61 17.92 1.65 23.24
N CYS A 62 17.20 2.37 22.38
CA CYS A 62 17.37 2.31 20.93
C CYS A 62 18.56 3.17 20.45
N THR A 63 19.41 2.56 19.65
CA THR A 63 20.59 3.19 19.03
C THR A 63 20.67 2.75 17.58
N LEU A 64 21.47 3.42 16.73
CA LEU A 64 21.67 2.97 15.34
C LEU A 64 22.27 1.55 15.23
N LYS A 65 22.91 1.07 16.31
CA LYS A 65 23.46 -0.29 16.39
C LYS A 65 22.42 -1.32 16.81
N THR A 66 21.46 -0.94 17.66
CA THR A 66 20.44 -1.85 18.22
C THR A 66 19.13 -1.80 17.44
N ALA A 67 18.88 -0.72 16.69
CA ALA A 67 17.75 -0.59 15.80
C ALA A 67 17.76 -1.70 14.76
N HIS A 68 16.63 -2.38 14.61
CA HIS A 68 16.47 -3.35 13.55
C HIS A 68 16.31 -2.66 12.20
N ARG A 69 16.60 -3.41 11.13
CA ARG A 69 16.60 -2.88 9.77
C ARG A 69 15.43 -3.47 9.00
N ARG A 70 14.48 -2.61 8.59
CA ARG A 70 13.50 -2.94 7.56
C ARG A 70 14.21 -2.84 6.21
N LYS A 71 14.10 -3.89 5.39
CA LYS A 71 14.88 -4.06 4.16
C LYS A 71 14.00 -4.06 2.93
N GLU A 72 14.59 -3.63 1.82
CA GLU A 72 13.97 -3.72 0.51
C GLU A 72 13.76 -5.19 0.12
N TRP A 73 12.61 -5.51 -0.48
CA TRP A 73 12.24 -6.88 -0.81
C TRP A 73 13.30 -7.60 -1.65
N ASP A 74 13.87 -6.96 -2.67
CA ASP A 74 14.85 -7.59 -3.56
C ASP A 74 16.25 -7.71 -2.95
N ASP A 75 16.50 -7.08 -1.81
CA ASP A 75 17.74 -7.27 -1.04
C ASP A 75 17.63 -8.48 -0.09
N LEU A 76 16.43 -9.05 0.09
CA LEU A 76 16.23 -10.30 0.83
C LEU A 76 16.63 -11.52 0.00
N VAL A 77 17.30 -12.48 0.64
CA VAL A 77 17.57 -13.78 0.01
C VAL A 77 16.28 -14.62 -0.08
N PRO A 78 16.20 -15.60 -1.00
CA PRO A 78 14.97 -16.37 -1.23
C PRO A 78 14.36 -17.01 0.03
N ASP A 79 15.19 -17.51 0.96
CA ASP A 79 14.69 -18.12 2.19
C ASP A 79 14.02 -17.10 3.12
N GLN A 80 14.53 -15.86 3.19
CA GLN A 80 13.91 -14.78 3.95
C GLN A 80 12.56 -14.36 3.33
N LYS A 81 12.49 -14.30 1.99
CA LYS A 81 11.22 -14.06 1.28
C LYS A 81 10.18 -15.14 1.61
N LYS A 82 10.59 -16.41 1.57
CA LYS A 82 9.74 -17.55 1.89
C LYS A 82 9.30 -17.56 3.36
N GLU A 83 10.17 -17.17 4.28
CA GLU A 83 9.86 -17.05 5.71
C GLU A 83 8.75 -16.01 5.94
N TYR A 84 8.88 -14.81 5.37
CA TYR A 84 7.84 -13.78 5.44
C TYR A 84 6.52 -14.27 4.85
N ILE A 85 6.54 -14.87 3.65
CA ILE A 85 5.36 -15.42 2.98
C ILE A 85 4.69 -16.49 3.86
N ALA A 86 5.48 -17.38 4.49
CA ALA A 86 4.97 -18.40 5.39
C ALA A 86 4.29 -17.79 6.63
N ALA A 87 4.87 -16.74 7.20
CA ALA A 87 4.29 -16.05 8.35
C ALA A 87 2.96 -15.36 8.01
N VAL A 88 2.86 -14.67 6.86
CA VAL A 88 1.60 -14.07 6.41
C VAL A 88 0.53 -15.15 6.20
N ARG A 89 0.89 -16.27 5.57
CA ARG A 89 -0.02 -17.40 5.39
C ARG A 89 -0.44 -18.01 6.73
N CYS A 90 0.45 -18.06 7.71
CA CYS A 90 0.10 -18.48 9.06
C CYS A 90 -0.98 -17.56 9.67
N LEU A 91 -0.85 -16.22 9.59
CA LEU A 91 -1.88 -15.29 10.07
C LEU A 91 -3.23 -15.48 9.35
N GLN A 92 -3.20 -15.86 8.07
CA GLN A 92 -4.40 -16.20 7.28
C GLN A 92 -5.06 -17.53 7.72
N THR A 93 -4.44 -18.31 8.62
CA THR A 93 -4.99 -19.56 9.15
C THR A 93 -5.34 -19.51 10.64
N LEU A 94 -4.70 -18.65 11.42
CA LEU A 94 -5.02 -18.49 12.84
C LEU A 94 -6.46 -17.95 12.99
N PRO A 95 -7.29 -18.45 13.91
CA PRO A 95 -8.68 -18.01 14.04
C PRO A 95 -8.84 -16.52 14.32
N ALA A 96 -9.82 -15.88 13.68
CA ALA A 96 -10.21 -14.51 13.97
C ALA A 96 -10.70 -14.33 15.41
N ILE A 97 -10.47 -13.14 16.00
CA ILE A 97 -10.89 -12.74 17.34
C ILE A 97 -11.90 -11.59 17.36
N SER A 98 -12.18 -10.95 16.22
CA SER A 98 -13.20 -9.90 16.09
C SER A 98 -14.62 -10.34 16.49
N GLY A 99 -14.90 -11.64 16.50
CA GLY A 99 -16.17 -12.20 16.96
C GLY A 99 -17.38 -11.66 16.19
N GLU A 100 -18.47 -11.36 16.91
CA GLU A 100 -19.73 -10.90 16.29
C GLU A 100 -19.64 -9.52 15.63
N SER A 101 -18.62 -8.72 15.95
CA SER A 101 -18.42 -7.39 15.34
C SER A 101 -18.05 -7.48 13.85
N ALA A 102 -17.53 -8.63 13.42
CA ALA A 102 -17.19 -8.94 12.03
C ALA A 102 -17.47 -10.42 11.72
N PRO A 103 -18.74 -10.82 11.52
CA PRO A 103 -19.11 -12.23 11.34
C PRO A 103 -18.53 -12.87 10.06
N GLY A 104 -17.96 -12.06 9.16
CA GLY A 104 -17.21 -12.51 8.00
C GLY A 104 -15.76 -12.89 8.26
N ALA A 105 -15.14 -12.40 9.32
CA ALA A 105 -13.73 -12.66 9.61
C ALA A 105 -13.53 -14.16 9.92
N ARG A 106 -12.48 -14.76 9.36
CA ARG A 106 -12.12 -16.18 9.60
C ARG A 106 -10.73 -16.33 10.17
N SER A 107 -9.87 -15.36 9.91
CA SER A 107 -8.46 -15.40 10.27
C SER A 107 -7.99 -14.19 11.07
N ARG A 108 -6.85 -14.32 11.75
CA ARG A 108 -6.12 -13.19 12.35
C ARG A 108 -5.72 -12.16 11.29
N TYR A 109 -5.52 -12.57 10.05
CA TYR A 109 -5.33 -11.62 8.95
C TYR A 109 -6.60 -10.80 8.67
N ASP A 110 -7.78 -11.42 8.68
CA ASP A 110 -9.05 -10.70 8.47
C ASP A 110 -9.32 -9.67 9.57
N ASP A 111 -8.93 -9.96 10.81
CA ASP A 111 -9.06 -9.03 11.93
C ASP A 111 -8.28 -7.71 11.68
N PHE A 112 -7.11 -7.75 11.03
CA PHE A 112 -6.42 -6.53 10.59
C PHE A 112 -7.26 -5.78 9.54
N VAL A 113 -7.82 -6.49 8.56
CA VAL A 113 -8.73 -5.90 7.57
C VAL A 113 -9.94 -5.24 8.25
N VAL A 114 -10.49 -5.84 9.33
CA VAL A 114 -11.56 -5.24 10.13
C VAL A 114 -11.13 -3.93 10.78
N VAL A 115 -9.95 -3.90 11.41
CA VAL A 115 -9.40 -2.68 12.04
C VAL A 115 -9.31 -1.53 11.02
N HIS A 116 -8.86 -1.82 9.79
CA HIS A 116 -8.79 -0.82 8.74
C HIS A 116 -10.18 -0.40 8.21
N ILE A 117 -11.13 -1.34 8.05
CA ILE A 117 -12.52 -1.03 7.68
C ILE A 117 -13.11 -0.06 8.70
N ASP A 118 -12.97 -0.35 9.99
CA ASP A 118 -13.56 0.44 11.08
C ASP A 118 -12.86 1.80 11.23
N GLY A 119 -11.53 1.84 11.11
CA GLY A 119 -10.74 3.07 11.06
C GLY A 119 -11.08 3.96 9.86
N THR A 120 -11.47 3.37 8.73
CA THR A 120 -11.86 4.13 7.53
C THR A 120 -13.36 4.52 7.56
N ALA A 121 -14.22 3.74 8.23
CA ALA A 121 -15.66 3.96 8.32
C ALA A 121 -16.10 5.07 9.28
N SER A 122 -15.28 5.33 10.28
CA SER A 122 -15.66 6.14 11.44
C SER A 122 -15.74 7.63 11.07
N ASN A 123 -16.53 8.40 11.84
CA ASN A 123 -16.57 9.87 11.74
C ASN A 123 -15.20 10.54 11.97
N HIS A 124 -14.19 9.77 12.38
CA HIS A 124 -12.79 10.15 12.39
C HIS A 124 -12.00 9.11 11.58
N THR A 125 -11.80 9.38 10.30
CA THR A 125 -11.14 8.42 9.41
C THR A 125 -9.61 8.47 9.59
N ILE A 126 -8.93 7.41 9.18
CA ILE A 126 -7.47 7.27 9.21
C ILE A 126 -6.78 7.82 7.94
N HIS A 127 -7.53 8.44 7.02
CA HIS A 127 -7.06 8.96 5.73
C HIS A 127 -7.43 10.43 5.52
N ASN A 128 -6.54 11.22 4.92
CA ASN A 128 -6.69 12.67 4.75
C ASN A 128 -6.92 13.40 6.09
N THR A 129 -6.30 12.90 7.15
CA THR A 129 -6.40 13.37 8.54
C THR A 129 -5.02 13.52 9.15
N GLY A 130 -4.93 14.23 10.29
CA GLY A 130 -3.67 14.41 11.00
C GLY A 130 -3.14 13.16 11.71
N VAL A 131 -3.88 12.05 11.66
CA VAL A 131 -3.45 10.74 12.21
C VAL A 131 -2.95 9.78 11.13
N PHE A 132 -3.07 10.11 9.83
CA PHE A 132 -2.81 9.17 8.73
C PHE A 132 -1.45 8.47 8.85
N LEU A 133 -0.37 9.24 8.96
CA LEU A 133 0.99 8.69 8.99
C LEU A 133 1.27 7.89 10.27
N SER A 134 0.90 8.43 11.43
CA SER A 134 1.13 7.77 12.72
C SER A 134 0.28 6.51 12.89
N TRP A 135 -0.98 6.54 12.47
CA TRP A 135 -1.87 5.39 12.51
C TRP A 135 -1.35 4.25 11.64
N HIS A 136 -0.96 4.53 10.39
CA HIS A 136 -0.44 3.50 9.49
C HIS A 136 0.91 2.95 9.94
N ARG A 137 1.77 3.79 10.54
CA ARG A 137 3.03 3.32 11.17
C ARG A 137 2.74 2.31 12.30
N GLN A 138 1.84 2.65 13.22
CA GLN A 138 1.45 1.74 14.30
C GLN A 138 0.81 0.46 13.75
N TYR A 139 -0.02 0.59 12.71
CA TYR A 139 -0.73 -0.52 12.11
C TYR A 139 0.22 -1.55 11.45
N ILE A 140 1.23 -1.10 10.69
CA ILE A 140 2.23 -2.03 10.11
C ILE A 140 3.17 -2.60 11.17
N TRP A 141 3.46 -1.86 12.25
CA TRP A 141 4.24 -2.39 13.36
C TRP A 141 3.47 -3.48 14.12
N ALA A 142 2.18 -3.26 14.39
CA ALA A 142 1.31 -4.27 15.01
C ALA A 142 1.18 -5.54 14.14
N PHE A 143 1.15 -5.38 12.81
CA PHE A 143 1.18 -6.52 11.89
C PHE A 143 2.52 -7.27 11.94
N GLU A 144 3.64 -6.55 11.94
CA GLU A 144 4.98 -7.13 12.11
C GLU A 144 5.08 -7.93 13.42
N GLU A 145 4.64 -7.36 14.53
CA GLU A 145 4.62 -8.04 15.83
C GLU A 145 3.72 -9.28 15.83
N ALA A 146 2.56 -9.25 15.17
CA ALA A 146 1.71 -10.44 15.01
C ALA A 146 2.41 -11.54 14.21
N LEU A 147 3.12 -11.21 13.11
CA LEU A 147 3.91 -12.17 12.36
C LEU A 147 4.99 -12.81 13.23
N ARG A 148 5.68 -12.00 14.05
CA ARG A 148 6.81 -12.44 14.88
C ARG A 148 6.33 -13.29 16.06
N ASN A 149 5.33 -12.81 16.79
CA ASN A 149 4.89 -13.38 18.06
C ASN A 149 3.90 -14.55 17.89
N GLU A 150 3.14 -14.60 16.79
CA GLU A 150 2.11 -15.63 16.58
C GLU A 150 2.45 -16.60 15.45
N CYS A 151 3.34 -16.20 14.55
CA CYS A 151 3.71 -16.97 13.36
C CYS A 151 5.21 -17.24 13.22
N ASN A 152 5.98 -17.03 14.30
CA ASN A 152 7.42 -17.33 14.38
C ASN A 152 8.28 -16.64 13.31
N TYR A 153 7.83 -15.52 12.76
CA TYR A 153 8.65 -14.73 11.85
C TYR A 153 9.84 -14.15 12.60
N THR A 154 11.06 -14.36 12.11
CA THR A 154 12.27 -13.84 12.76
C THR A 154 12.76 -12.53 12.15
N GLY A 155 12.34 -12.23 10.92
CA GLY A 155 12.62 -10.98 10.22
C GLY A 155 11.71 -9.82 10.64
N TYR A 156 11.89 -8.68 9.99
CA TYR A 156 11.12 -7.45 10.20
C TYR A 156 10.33 -7.10 8.93
N GLN A 157 9.36 -6.19 9.01
CA GLN A 157 8.50 -5.86 7.88
C GLN A 157 9.34 -5.38 6.69
N PRO A 158 9.37 -6.12 5.57
CA PRO A 158 10.02 -5.65 4.35
C PRO A 158 9.23 -4.51 3.70
N TYR A 159 9.92 -3.71 2.90
CA TYR A 159 9.33 -2.64 2.09
C TYR A 159 9.71 -2.82 0.62
N VAL A 160 9.11 -2.00 -0.24
CA VAL A 160 9.44 -1.95 -1.67
C VAL A 160 9.83 -0.53 -2.06
N LYS A 161 10.98 -0.34 -2.72
CA LYS A 161 11.30 0.99 -3.25
C LYS A 161 10.37 1.31 -4.41
N PHE A 162 9.45 2.25 -4.21
CA PHE A 162 8.42 2.63 -5.17
C PHE A 162 8.97 2.89 -6.59
N GLY A 163 10.08 3.64 -6.67
CA GLY A 163 10.71 3.97 -7.95
C GLY A 163 11.07 2.76 -8.82
N ARG A 164 11.31 1.58 -8.24
CA ARG A 164 11.65 0.36 -9.01
C ARG A 164 10.50 -0.11 -9.90
N TYR A 165 9.26 0.24 -9.58
CA TYR A 165 8.08 -0.27 -10.30
C TYR A 165 7.59 0.67 -11.40
N SER A 166 8.13 1.90 -11.48
CA SER A 166 7.61 2.93 -12.38
C SER A 166 7.85 2.68 -13.87
N ASN A 167 8.89 1.92 -14.21
CA ASN A 167 9.19 1.55 -15.60
C ASN A 167 8.45 0.27 -16.03
N SER A 168 8.32 -0.69 -15.11
CA SER A 168 7.52 -1.91 -15.29
C SER A 168 7.12 -2.46 -13.94
N VAL A 169 5.82 -2.66 -13.73
CA VAL A 169 5.27 -3.41 -12.59
C VAL A 169 4.96 -4.86 -12.96
N ILE A 170 4.59 -5.11 -14.23
CA ILE A 170 4.35 -6.44 -14.75
C ILE A 170 5.69 -7.18 -14.82
N GLY A 171 5.73 -8.39 -14.25
CA GLY A 171 6.94 -9.23 -14.19
C GLY A 171 7.96 -8.80 -13.14
N ALA A 172 7.68 -7.78 -12.32
CA ALA A 172 8.54 -7.42 -11.19
C ALA A 172 8.66 -8.62 -10.22
N PRO A 173 9.82 -8.87 -9.57
CA PRO A 173 10.04 -10.05 -8.73
C PRO A 173 8.98 -10.27 -7.63
N ILE A 174 8.40 -9.18 -7.09
CA ILE A 174 7.33 -9.27 -6.10
C ILE A 174 5.97 -9.69 -6.71
N PHE A 175 5.81 -9.58 -8.02
CA PHE A 175 4.58 -9.87 -8.78
C PHE A 175 4.81 -10.85 -9.95
N ASP A 176 5.88 -11.65 -9.93
CA ASP A 176 6.24 -12.55 -11.03
C ASP A 176 5.57 -13.93 -10.96
N GLY A 177 4.78 -14.19 -9.91
CA GLY A 177 4.10 -15.47 -9.70
C GLY A 177 4.99 -16.59 -9.17
N SER A 178 6.28 -16.32 -8.91
CA SER A 178 7.21 -17.27 -8.31
C SER A 178 6.86 -17.59 -6.85
N GLU A 179 7.50 -18.62 -6.30
CA GLU A 179 7.41 -18.97 -4.87
C GLU A 179 7.92 -17.88 -3.92
N THR A 180 8.63 -16.87 -4.43
CA THR A 180 9.14 -15.71 -3.69
C THR A 180 8.43 -14.40 -4.09
N SER A 181 7.25 -14.51 -4.69
CA SER A 181 6.39 -13.37 -5.02
C SER A 181 5.24 -13.26 -4.02
N LEU A 182 4.53 -12.14 -4.07
CA LEU A 182 3.24 -11.97 -3.43
C LEU A 182 2.09 -12.40 -4.35
N SER A 183 2.29 -13.46 -5.15
CA SER A 183 1.48 -13.81 -6.32
C SER A 183 1.57 -12.80 -7.46
N GLY A 184 1.15 -13.19 -8.66
CA GLY A 184 1.26 -12.37 -9.86
C GLY A 184 0.07 -11.45 -10.13
N ASN A 185 -0.14 -11.18 -11.42
CA ASN A 185 -1.30 -10.45 -11.91
C ASN A 185 -2.56 -11.33 -11.88
N GLY A 186 -3.73 -10.70 -11.99
CA GLY A 186 -4.98 -11.41 -12.19
C GLY A 186 -5.14 -11.97 -13.59
N LYS A 187 -6.00 -12.98 -13.74
CA LYS A 187 -6.51 -13.40 -15.05
C LYS A 187 -7.14 -12.20 -15.76
N ASP A 188 -6.84 -12.05 -17.04
CA ASP A 188 -7.45 -10.99 -17.86
C ASP A 188 -8.97 -11.19 -17.99
N VAL A 189 -9.73 -10.26 -17.41
CA VAL A 189 -11.19 -10.18 -17.49
C VAL A 189 -11.59 -8.73 -17.79
N PRO A 190 -12.54 -8.48 -18.71
CA PRO A 190 -12.97 -7.11 -19.00
C PRO A 190 -13.51 -6.40 -17.75
N HIS A 191 -13.01 -5.20 -17.48
CA HIS A 191 -13.51 -4.31 -16.43
C HIS A 191 -13.38 -2.85 -16.84
N GLY A 192 -14.08 -1.97 -16.13
CA GLY A 192 -14.06 -0.52 -16.40
C GLY A 192 -12.79 0.15 -15.86
N PRO A 193 -12.52 1.39 -16.29
CA PRO A 193 -11.50 2.23 -15.67
C PRO A 193 -11.92 2.59 -14.24
N ILE A 194 -10.96 2.87 -13.35
CA ILE A 194 -11.23 3.17 -11.94
C ILE A 194 -11.42 4.68 -11.77
N PRO A 195 -12.62 5.16 -11.39
CA PRO A 195 -12.83 6.56 -11.05
C PRO A 195 -12.25 6.84 -9.66
N LEU A 196 -11.36 7.83 -9.59
CA LEU A 196 -10.93 8.48 -8.35
C LEU A 196 -11.64 9.82 -8.29
N THR A 197 -12.83 9.81 -7.67
CA THR A 197 -13.64 11.01 -7.52
C THR A 197 -13.12 11.83 -6.35
N ALA A 198 -12.92 13.13 -6.56
CA ALA A 198 -12.59 14.01 -5.47
C ALA A 198 -13.76 14.05 -4.46
N PRO A 199 -13.50 14.03 -3.14
CA PRO A 199 -14.57 14.11 -2.16
C PRO A 199 -15.41 15.38 -2.35
N GLU A 200 -16.72 15.33 -2.09
CA GLU A 200 -17.59 16.52 -2.16
C GLU A 200 -17.09 17.68 -1.29
N SER A 201 -16.35 17.37 -0.23
CA SER A 201 -15.72 18.32 0.67
C SER A 201 -14.49 19.04 0.09
N SER A 202 -14.06 18.68 -1.12
CA SER A 202 -12.92 19.25 -1.83
C SER A 202 -13.40 20.21 -2.91
N PRO A 203 -13.55 21.52 -2.63
CA PRO A 203 -14.07 22.48 -3.59
C PRO A 203 -13.20 22.64 -4.84
N ASN A 204 -11.91 22.29 -4.78
CA ASN A 204 -11.01 22.27 -5.93
C ASN A 204 -10.71 20.85 -6.42
N GLY A 205 -11.55 19.89 -6.04
CA GLY A 205 -11.49 18.50 -6.45
C GLY A 205 -11.39 18.31 -7.96
N VAL A 206 -10.41 17.52 -8.42
CA VAL A 206 -10.35 17.05 -9.81
C VAL A 206 -10.51 15.54 -9.83
N ASP A 207 -11.56 15.07 -10.50
CA ASP A 207 -11.76 13.65 -10.76
C ASP A 207 -10.67 13.13 -11.70
N VAL A 208 -10.07 12.01 -11.31
CA VAL A 208 -9.07 11.32 -12.13
C VAL A 208 -9.59 9.93 -12.46
N GLU A 209 -9.32 9.48 -13.67
CA GLU A 209 -9.65 8.13 -14.11
C GLU A 209 -8.37 7.34 -14.35
N ILE A 210 -8.27 6.17 -13.72
CA ILE A 210 -7.17 5.23 -13.96
C ILE A 210 -7.66 4.23 -15.03
N PRO A 211 -7.03 4.20 -16.22
CA PRO A 211 -7.44 3.30 -17.29
C PRO A 211 -7.34 1.83 -16.87
N ALA A 212 -8.30 1.03 -17.30
CA ALA A 212 -8.25 -0.43 -17.16
C ALA A 212 -7.12 -1.00 -18.03
N LEU A 213 -6.33 -1.92 -17.47
CA LEU A 213 -5.29 -2.66 -18.15
C LEU A 213 -5.53 -4.17 -17.98
N PRO A 214 -4.86 -5.04 -18.76
CA PRO A 214 -5.07 -6.48 -18.66
C PRO A 214 -4.88 -7.04 -17.25
N GLY A 215 -5.83 -7.87 -16.82
CA GLY A 215 -5.93 -8.38 -15.46
C GLY A 215 -7.35 -8.28 -14.94
N GLY A 216 -7.50 -7.93 -13.67
CA GLY A 216 -8.79 -7.70 -13.02
C GLY A 216 -9.48 -8.96 -12.50
N GLY A 217 -9.07 -10.16 -12.91
CA GLY A 217 -9.57 -11.45 -12.41
C GLY A 217 -8.75 -11.97 -11.22
N CYS A 218 -9.04 -13.20 -10.78
CA CYS A 218 -8.27 -13.87 -9.73
C CYS A 218 -6.78 -13.95 -10.10
N VAL A 219 -5.90 -13.78 -9.12
CA VAL A 219 -4.47 -14.09 -9.28
C VAL A 219 -4.28 -15.53 -9.77
N THR A 220 -3.31 -15.76 -10.65
CA THR A 220 -3.17 -17.05 -11.37
C THR A 220 -2.10 -17.98 -10.81
N ASP A 221 -1.16 -17.44 -10.03
CA ASP A 221 0.07 -18.12 -9.60
C ASP A 221 0.62 -17.55 -8.29
N GLY A 222 1.69 -18.16 -7.80
CA GLY A 222 2.38 -17.76 -6.58
C GLY A 222 1.70 -18.19 -5.27
N PRO A 223 2.28 -17.80 -4.12
CA PRO A 223 1.95 -18.37 -2.81
C PRO A 223 0.55 -18.05 -2.29
N PHE A 224 -0.09 -17.01 -2.82
CA PHE A 224 -1.40 -16.52 -2.41
C PHE A 224 -2.51 -16.84 -3.43
N VAL A 225 -2.27 -17.73 -4.40
CA VAL A 225 -3.28 -18.12 -5.40
C VAL A 225 -4.55 -18.73 -4.77
N ASN A 226 -4.39 -19.43 -3.65
CA ASN A 226 -5.49 -20.05 -2.89
C ASN A 226 -5.91 -19.23 -1.65
N TYR A 227 -5.37 -18.03 -1.47
CA TYR A 227 -5.82 -17.15 -0.40
C TYR A 227 -7.25 -16.69 -0.69
N THR A 228 -8.10 -16.79 0.33
CA THR A 228 -9.52 -16.43 0.25
C THR A 228 -9.73 -15.09 0.94
N VAL A 229 -10.13 -14.09 0.17
CA VAL A 229 -10.62 -12.81 0.67
C VAL A 229 -12.01 -13.03 1.23
N THR A 230 -12.24 -12.78 2.53
CA THR A 230 -13.52 -13.07 3.19
C THR A 230 -14.38 -11.84 3.46
N LEU A 231 -13.76 -10.66 3.54
CA LEU A 231 -14.40 -9.39 3.84
C LEU A 231 -14.55 -8.53 2.57
N GLY A 232 -15.31 -7.44 2.68
CA GLY A 232 -15.64 -6.58 1.55
C GLY A 232 -16.48 -7.28 0.46
N PRO A 233 -16.61 -6.67 -0.72
CA PRO A 233 -16.17 -5.31 -1.02
C PRO A 233 -17.02 -4.27 -0.28
N ARG A 234 -16.50 -3.05 -0.13
CA ARG A 234 -17.23 -1.88 0.40
C ARG A 234 -17.06 -0.64 -0.49
N GLY A 235 -15.86 -0.41 -1.02
CA GLY A 235 -15.53 0.70 -1.90
C GLY A 235 -14.91 0.25 -3.23
N LEU A 236 -15.10 -1.01 -3.63
CA LEU A 236 -14.56 -1.55 -4.87
C LEU A 236 -15.21 -0.89 -6.08
N ALA A 237 -14.39 -0.29 -6.93
CA ALA A 237 -14.83 0.31 -8.18
C ALA A 237 -14.54 -0.58 -9.39
N SER A 238 -15.42 -0.52 -10.39
CA SER A 238 -15.22 -1.00 -11.77
C SER A 238 -15.08 -2.51 -11.99
N ILE A 239 -15.00 -3.30 -10.93
CA ILE A 239 -15.10 -4.76 -10.93
C ILE A 239 -16.53 -5.17 -10.55
N ASN A 240 -17.43 -5.05 -11.52
CA ASN A 240 -18.88 -5.11 -11.28
C ASN A 240 -19.43 -6.54 -11.11
N ASP A 241 -18.63 -7.57 -11.38
CA ASP A 241 -19.01 -8.98 -11.23
C ASP A 241 -18.73 -9.52 -9.82
N THR A 242 -18.07 -8.76 -8.95
CA THR A 242 -17.91 -9.12 -7.54
C THR A 242 -19.25 -9.01 -6.81
N LYS A 243 -19.65 -10.10 -6.13
CA LYS A 243 -20.87 -10.13 -5.31
C LYS A 243 -20.78 -9.09 -4.17
N PRO A 244 -21.78 -8.21 -3.99
CA PRO A 244 -21.84 -7.30 -2.85
C PRO A 244 -21.76 -8.04 -1.52
N ASN A 245 -21.10 -7.43 -0.52
CA ASN A 245 -21.05 -8.01 0.81
C ASN A 245 -22.47 -8.10 1.41
N PRO A 246 -22.83 -9.20 2.10
CA PRO A 246 -24.15 -9.32 2.74
C PRO A 246 -24.38 -8.29 3.86
N LEU A 247 -23.33 -7.68 4.41
CA LEU A 247 -23.42 -6.55 5.34
C LEU A 247 -22.92 -5.26 4.66
N PRO A 248 -23.66 -4.14 4.72
CA PRO A 248 -23.25 -2.88 4.08
C PRO A 248 -21.92 -2.30 4.58
N ASN A 249 -21.49 -2.68 5.80
CA ASN A 249 -20.21 -2.28 6.36
C ASN A 249 -19.02 -3.10 5.83
N GLY A 250 -19.24 -4.07 4.93
CA GLY A 250 -18.19 -4.93 4.38
C GLY A 250 -17.71 -6.03 5.32
N LYS A 251 -18.32 -6.20 6.50
CA LYS A 251 -17.84 -7.15 7.53
C LYS A 251 -18.56 -8.51 7.53
N GLY A 252 -19.44 -8.75 6.57
CA GLY A 252 -20.13 -10.03 6.40
C GLY A 252 -19.29 -11.05 5.63
N TYR A 253 -19.60 -12.34 5.78
CA TYR A 253 -18.85 -13.41 5.12
C TYR A 253 -19.11 -13.42 3.61
N ASN A 254 -18.08 -13.09 2.83
CA ASN A 254 -18.14 -12.99 1.37
C ASN A 254 -16.87 -13.58 0.70
N PRO A 255 -16.66 -14.90 0.80
CA PRO A 255 -15.44 -15.55 0.34
C PRO A 255 -15.27 -15.48 -1.19
N ARG A 256 -14.10 -15.05 -1.64
CA ARG A 256 -13.69 -15.01 -3.06
C ARG A 256 -12.17 -15.02 -3.18
N CYS A 257 -11.66 -15.19 -4.41
CA CYS A 257 -10.23 -15.08 -4.68
C CYS A 257 -9.74 -13.64 -4.54
N MET A 258 -8.46 -13.46 -4.24
CA MET A 258 -7.77 -12.18 -4.45
C MET A 258 -7.64 -11.90 -5.95
N ARG A 259 -8.00 -10.69 -6.38
CA ARG A 259 -7.97 -10.25 -7.78
C ARG A 259 -6.99 -9.08 -7.92
N ARG A 260 -6.26 -9.02 -9.03
CA ARG A 260 -5.31 -7.91 -9.31
C ARG A 260 -5.39 -7.46 -10.74
N SER A 261 -5.11 -6.18 -10.96
CA SER A 261 -4.97 -5.57 -12.28
C SER A 261 -3.73 -4.68 -12.24
N LEU A 262 -2.55 -5.28 -12.36
CA LEU A 262 -1.28 -4.57 -12.27
C LEU A 262 -1.24 -3.41 -13.28
N ASN A 263 -1.17 -2.18 -12.76
CA ASN A 263 -1.41 -0.98 -13.54
C ASN A 263 -0.13 -0.19 -13.77
N VAL A 264 0.44 -0.24 -14.98
CA VAL A 264 1.66 0.50 -15.32
C VAL A 264 1.46 2.01 -15.33
N ILE A 265 0.23 2.50 -15.55
CA ILE A 265 -0.07 3.94 -15.53
C ILE A 265 -0.01 4.43 -14.08
N SER A 266 -0.68 3.74 -13.15
CA SER A 266 -0.56 4.05 -11.72
C SER A 266 0.87 3.86 -11.20
N ALA A 267 1.59 2.84 -11.68
CA ALA A 267 2.99 2.63 -11.32
C ALA A 267 3.90 3.83 -11.69
N SER A 268 3.59 4.56 -12.77
CA SER A 268 4.35 5.77 -13.11
C SER A 268 4.23 6.87 -12.03
N GLY A 269 3.10 6.90 -11.31
CA GLY A 269 2.85 7.80 -10.19
C GLY A 269 3.78 7.58 -9.00
N VAL A 270 4.31 6.36 -8.83
CA VAL A 270 5.26 5.99 -7.77
C VAL A 270 6.73 6.13 -8.19
N SER A 271 7.03 6.89 -9.25
CA SER A 271 8.41 7.10 -9.72
C SER A 271 9.32 7.71 -8.64
N ASP A 272 10.63 7.45 -8.74
CA ASP A 272 11.63 8.06 -7.85
C ASP A 272 11.67 9.58 -7.99
N ALA A 273 11.34 10.13 -9.16
CA ALA A 273 11.19 11.56 -9.35
C ALA A 273 10.05 12.12 -8.48
N ASN A 274 8.88 11.48 -8.48
CA ASN A 274 7.75 11.89 -7.65
C ASN A 274 8.04 11.71 -6.15
N CYS A 275 8.65 10.59 -5.75
CA CYS A 275 9.04 10.34 -4.36
C CYS A 275 10.11 11.34 -3.87
N THR A 276 11.09 11.67 -4.72
CA THR A 276 12.12 12.67 -4.41
C THR A 276 11.49 14.05 -4.27
N LYS A 277 10.65 14.46 -5.23
CA LYS A 277 9.91 15.72 -5.21
C LYS A 277 9.09 15.85 -3.92
N LEU A 278 8.34 14.80 -3.55
CA LEU A 278 7.57 14.75 -2.31
C LEU A 278 8.44 15.07 -1.08
N ILE A 279 9.63 14.48 -0.98
CA ILE A 279 10.53 14.70 0.16
C ILE A 279 11.16 16.10 0.13
N THR A 280 11.61 16.57 -1.03
CA THR A 280 12.39 17.81 -1.15
C THR A 280 11.54 19.07 -1.21
N GLU A 281 10.33 19.00 -1.76
CA GLU A 281 9.45 20.15 -1.98
C GLU A 281 8.36 20.30 -0.92
N SER A 282 8.27 19.38 0.04
CA SER A 282 7.34 19.51 1.18
C SER A 282 8.04 20.14 2.39
N PRO A 283 7.82 21.45 2.67
CA PRO A 283 8.51 22.15 3.76
C PRO A 283 7.99 21.79 5.15
N ASN A 284 6.77 21.24 5.25
CA ASN A 284 6.11 20.89 6.50
C ASN A 284 5.30 19.59 6.32
N ILE A 285 4.84 19.03 7.44
CA ILE A 285 4.10 17.76 7.47
C ILE A 285 2.75 17.82 6.74
N GLU A 286 2.08 18.97 6.75
CA GLU A 286 0.79 19.18 6.08
C GLU A 286 0.93 18.96 4.58
N LEU A 287 1.85 19.68 3.94
CA LEU A 287 2.10 19.51 2.50
C LEU A 287 2.64 18.11 2.19
N PHE A 288 3.50 17.55 3.05
CA PHE A 288 4.04 16.21 2.84
C PHE A 288 2.93 15.15 2.81
N GLN A 289 2.04 15.11 3.81
CA GLN A 289 1.00 14.09 3.86
C GLN A 289 -0.08 14.28 2.79
N ASP A 290 -0.37 15.53 2.41
CA ASP A 290 -1.39 15.84 1.40
C ASP A 290 -0.91 15.45 0.00
N TRP A 291 0.31 15.83 -0.39
CA TRP A 291 0.92 15.41 -1.66
C TRP A 291 1.14 13.90 -1.73
N MET A 292 1.41 13.26 -0.59
CA MET A 292 1.58 11.81 -0.52
C MET A 292 0.28 11.06 -0.82
N GLN A 293 -0.82 11.44 -0.15
CA GLN A 293 -2.13 10.77 -0.26
C GLN A 293 -2.84 11.06 -1.58
N GLY A 294 -2.56 12.24 -2.14
CA GLY A 294 -3.18 12.74 -3.34
C GLY A 294 -3.63 14.17 -3.10
N PRO A 295 -3.20 15.13 -3.93
CA PRO A 295 -3.56 16.53 -3.80
C PRO A 295 -5.01 16.80 -4.27
N PHE A 296 -5.98 16.05 -3.73
CA PHE A 296 -7.38 16.12 -4.13
C PHE A 296 -7.93 17.55 -4.06
N ASP A 297 -7.51 18.36 -3.09
CA ASP A 297 -7.98 19.75 -2.95
C ASP A 297 -7.07 20.83 -3.55
N PHE A 298 -6.05 20.45 -4.33
CA PHE A 298 -5.12 21.40 -4.96
C PHE A 298 -5.42 21.67 -6.43
N GLY A 299 -6.52 21.12 -6.99
CA GLY A 299 -6.90 21.39 -8.38
C GLY A 299 -6.02 20.70 -9.43
N THR A 300 -5.31 19.62 -9.05
CA THR A 300 -4.40 18.90 -9.96
C THR A 300 -4.88 17.47 -10.20
N PRO A 301 -4.74 16.91 -11.42
CA PRO A 301 -5.12 15.53 -11.73
C PRO A 301 -4.08 14.50 -11.23
N GLU A 302 -3.39 14.80 -10.13
CA GLU A 302 -2.41 13.93 -9.50
C GLU A 302 -3.06 13.24 -8.30
N TYR A 303 -2.75 11.96 -8.08
CA TYR A 303 -3.31 11.15 -6.99
C TYR A 303 -2.28 10.75 -5.93
N GLY A 304 -1.07 11.33 -5.98
CA GLY A 304 -0.03 11.10 -4.98
C GLY A 304 0.58 9.69 -5.03
N VAL A 305 1.71 9.50 -4.35
CA VAL A 305 2.42 8.21 -4.35
C VAL A 305 1.67 7.11 -3.61
N HIS A 306 0.82 7.45 -2.64
CA HIS A 306 0.02 6.49 -1.87
C HIS A 306 -1.11 5.88 -2.69
N ALA A 307 -1.99 6.70 -3.28
CA ALA A 307 -3.05 6.16 -4.13
C ALA A 307 -2.46 5.49 -5.39
N ALA A 308 -1.39 6.06 -5.95
CA ALA A 308 -0.68 5.45 -7.08
C ALA A 308 -0.22 4.03 -6.76
N ALA A 309 0.33 3.80 -5.56
CA ALA A 309 0.78 2.48 -5.14
C ALA A 309 -0.39 1.50 -4.90
N HIS A 310 -1.52 1.96 -4.37
CA HIS A 310 -2.71 1.11 -4.22
C HIS A 310 -3.23 0.65 -5.57
N TYR A 311 -3.39 1.58 -6.52
CA TYR A 311 -3.92 1.29 -7.84
C TYR A 311 -2.90 0.70 -8.81
N MET A 312 -1.61 0.76 -8.50
CA MET A 312 -0.56 -0.03 -9.17
C MET A 312 -0.85 -1.54 -9.04
N VAL A 313 -1.48 -1.98 -7.95
CA VAL A 313 -1.97 -3.37 -7.80
C VAL A 313 -3.44 -3.48 -8.17
N GLY A 314 -4.25 -2.53 -7.72
CA GLY A 314 -5.69 -2.45 -8.02
C GLY A 314 -6.43 -3.73 -7.62
N GLY A 315 -7.49 -4.06 -8.36
CA GLY A 315 -8.21 -5.31 -8.15
C GLY A 315 -9.02 -5.35 -6.85
N ASP A 316 -9.28 -6.57 -6.38
CA ASP A 316 -10.13 -6.86 -5.23
C ASP A 316 -9.34 -7.69 -4.21
N PRO A 317 -9.01 -7.14 -3.03
CA PRO A 317 -9.46 -5.86 -2.51
C PRO A 317 -8.43 -4.73 -2.64
N GLY A 318 -7.31 -4.92 -3.36
CA GLY A 318 -6.21 -3.93 -3.41
C GLY A 318 -6.62 -2.53 -3.89
N GLY A 319 -7.64 -2.44 -4.76
CA GLY A 319 -8.24 -1.20 -5.23
C GLY A 319 -9.50 -0.75 -4.46
N ASP A 320 -9.89 -1.44 -3.38
CA ASP A 320 -11.00 -1.05 -2.51
C ASP A 320 -10.45 -0.25 -1.31
N PHE A 321 -10.80 1.04 -1.24
CA PHE A 321 -10.30 1.97 -0.23
C PHE A 321 -10.49 1.48 1.22
N PHE A 322 -11.53 0.70 1.51
CA PHE A 322 -11.81 0.24 2.88
C PHE A 322 -11.13 -1.08 3.19
N THR A 323 -11.03 -1.97 2.19
CA THR A 323 -10.57 -3.35 2.38
C THR A 323 -9.20 -3.64 1.77
N SER A 324 -8.46 -2.61 1.35
CA SER A 324 -7.14 -2.72 0.73
C SER A 324 -6.12 -3.58 1.49
N PRO A 325 -6.10 -3.67 2.85
CA PRO A 325 -5.21 -4.61 3.55
C PRO A 325 -5.49 -6.09 3.25
N GLY A 326 -6.65 -6.38 2.67
CA GLY A 326 -6.98 -7.72 2.19
C GLY A 326 -6.09 -8.17 1.03
N ASP A 327 -5.38 -7.28 0.33
CA ASP A 327 -4.28 -7.63 -0.57
C ASP A 327 -2.96 -7.59 0.21
N VAL A 328 -2.18 -8.68 0.12
CA VAL A 328 -0.91 -8.84 0.85
C VAL A 328 0.16 -7.80 0.50
N PHE A 329 0.03 -7.08 -0.63
CA PHE A 329 0.93 -5.99 -1.00
C PHE A 329 0.77 -4.75 -0.11
N PHE A 330 -0.38 -4.57 0.56
CA PHE A 330 -0.66 -3.44 1.44
C PHE A 330 0.48 -3.17 2.44
N TRP A 331 1.01 -4.23 3.05
CA TRP A 331 2.03 -4.12 4.10
C TRP A 331 3.36 -3.58 3.56
N PHE A 332 3.69 -3.91 2.31
CA PHE A 332 4.89 -3.41 1.63
C PHE A 332 4.71 -1.97 1.17
N LEU A 333 3.53 -1.66 0.64
CA LEU A 333 3.14 -0.31 0.27
C LEU A 333 3.26 0.62 1.47
N HIS A 334 2.64 0.27 2.60
CA HIS A 334 2.66 1.14 3.78
C HIS A 334 4.02 1.14 4.49
N ALA A 335 4.83 0.09 4.38
CA ALA A 335 6.22 0.13 4.83
C ALA A 335 7.08 1.11 4.02
N GLU A 336 6.83 1.29 2.71
CA GLU A 336 7.48 2.32 1.90
C GLU A 336 6.90 3.72 2.16
N ILE A 337 5.60 3.86 2.40
CA ILE A 337 5.00 5.12 2.87
C ILE A 337 5.67 5.59 4.16
N ASP A 338 5.82 4.67 5.12
CA ASP A 338 6.52 4.95 6.37
C ASP A 338 8.00 5.28 6.14
N ARG A 339 8.67 4.59 5.21
CA ARG A 339 10.04 4.90 4.81
C ARG A 339 10.16 6.30 4.23
N LEU A 340 9.27 6.72 3.32
CA LEU A 340 9.29 8.06 2.73
C LEU A 340 9.10 9.14 3.81
N TRP A 341 8.20 8.90 4.77
CA TRP A 341 8.02 9.80 5.92
C TRP A 341 9.29 9.85 6.79
N TRP A 342 9.88 8.69 7.08
CA TRP A 342 11.15 8.60 7.81
C TRP A 342 12.28 9.35 7.10
N ILE A 343 12.46 9.18 5.78
CA ILE A 343 13.46 9.94 5.00
C ILE A 343 13.19 11.45 5.10
N TRP A 344 11.93 11.87 4.99
CA TRP A 344 11.55 13.27 5.13
C TRP A 344 11.86 13.81 6.53
N GLN A 345 11.53 13.08 7.59
CA GLN A 345 11.85 13.46 8.97
C GLN A 345 13.37 13.63 9.15
N MET A 346 14.17 12.70 8.63
CA MET A 346 15.63 12.73 8.76
C MET A 346 16.32 13.91 8.05
N GLN A 347 15.66 14.59 7.12
CA GLN A 347 16.26 15.76 6.48
C GLN A 347 16.50 16.91 7.47
N ASP A 348 15.68 16.97 8.52
CA ASP A 348 15.79 17.86 9.68
C ASP A 348 15.11 17.20 10.89
N PHE A 349 15.78 16.20 11.48
CA PHE A 349 15.18 15.34 12.50
C PHE A 349 14.65 16.13 13.71
N GLY A 350 15.40 17.13 14.18
CA GLY A 350 14.99 17.96 15.31
C GLY A 350 13.79 18.85 15.02
N GLY A 351 13.64 19.34 13.78
CA GLY A 351 12.53 20.21 13.37
C GLY A 351 11.30 19.46 12.85
N ARG A 352 11.43 18.20 12.41
CA ARG A 352 10.38 17.47 11.69
C ARG A 352 9.69 16.35 12.47
N VAL A 353 10.38 15.68 13.39
CA VAL A 353 9.84 14.49 14.06
C VAL A 353 8.57 14.80 14.87
N GLY A 354 8.51 15.97 15.51
CA GLY A 354 7.34 16.40 16.28
C GLY A 354 6.30 17.19 15.48
N GLN A 355 6.41 17.29 14.14
CA GLN A 355 5.42 18.00 13.35
C GLN A 355 4.15 17.17 13.21
N ILE A 356 3.00 17.82 13.43
CA ILE A 356 1.67 17.28 13.18
C ILE A 356 0.78 18.36 12.57
N ALA A 357 -0.07 17.99 11.62
CA ALA A 357 -1.02 18.91 10.98
C ALA A 357 -2.27 18.15 10.53
N GLY A 358 -3.37 18.88 10.36
CA GLY A 358 -4.66 18.32 10.00
C GLY A 358 -5.58 18.04 11.20
N THR A 359 -6.76 17.52 10.91
CA THR A 359 -7.83 17.28 11.88
C THR A 359 -8.21 15.80 11.90
N PHE A 360 -9.19 15.42 12.72
CA PHE A 360 -9.66 14.02 12.79
C PHE A 360 -10.60 13.64 11.66
N THR A 361 -11.10 14.60 10.89
CA THR A 361 -12.04 14.37 9.80
C THR A 361 -11.35 14.56 8.46
N PRO A 362 -11.67 13.72 7.46
CA PRO A 362 -11.00 13.78 6.17
C PRO A 362 -11.22 15.15 5.55
N LEU A 363 -10.13 15.83 5.15
CA LEU A 363 -10.17 17.19 4.62
C LEU A 363 -10.91 18.19 5.54
N ASN A 364 -10.93 17.90 6.86
CA ASN A 364 -11.67 18.66 7.86
C ASN A 364 -13.18 18.78 7.58
N PHE A 365 -13.80 17.71 7.03
CA PHE A 365 -15.22 17.67 6.74
C PHE A 365 -15.93 16.43 7.35
N PRO A 366 -16.92 16.61 8.24
CA PRO A 366 -17.29 17.88 8.89
C PRO A 366 -16.13 18.44 9.73
N ALA A 367 -16.15 19.72 10.07
CA ALA A 367 -15.05 20.33 10.82
C ALA A 367 -14.81 19.61 12.17
N SER A 368 -13.55 19.30 12.47
CA SER A 368 -13.10 18.76 13.75
C SER A 368 -11.89 19.55 14.27
N ARG A 369 -11.49 19.31 15.52
CA ARG A 369 -10.31 19.98 16.08
C ARG A 369 -9.02 19.43 15.45
N ASN A 370 -7.96 20.24 15.53
CA ASN A 370 -6.63 19.81 15.14
C ASN A 370 -6.18 18.60 15.97
N VAL A 371 -5.48 17.69 15.29
CA VAL A 371 -4.74 16.60 15.93
C VAL A 371 -3.49 17.18 16.58
N THR A 372 -3.12 16.64 17.73
CA THR A 372 -1.97 17.01 18.53
C THR A 372 -1.14 15.77 18.85
N LEU A 373 0.10 15.96 19.29
CA LEU A 373 0.94 14.84 19.73
C LEU A 373 0.37 14.12 20.96
N ASP A 374 -0.55 14.75 21.71
CA ASP A 374 -1.21 14.15 22.89
C ASP A 374 -2.41 13.27 22.55
N ASP A 375 -2.87 13.33 21.30
CA ASP A 375 -3.92 12.44 20.82
C ASP A 375 -3.43 11.00 20.69
N VAL A 376 -4.36 10.05 20.67
CA VAL A 376 -4.06 8.63 20.63
C VAL A 376 -4.44 7.99 19.30
N VAL A 377 -3.61 7.05 18.87
CA VAL A 377 -3.91 6.07 17.84
C VAL A 377 -4.46 4.82 18.51
N ASP A 378 -5.61 4.36 18.06
CA ASP A 378 -6.25 3.13 18.54
C ASP A 378 -6.48 2.19 17.34
N LEU A 379 -6.03 0.95 17.50
CA LEU A 379 -6.26 -0.14 16.55
C LEU A 379 -7.49 -0.98 16.94
N GLY A 380 -8.44 -0.38 17.66
CA GLY A 380 -9.68 -0.98 18.11
C GLY A 380 -9.54 -1.86 19.35
N GLY A 381 -8.46 -1.70 20.12
CA GLY A 381 -8.09 -2.61 21.23
C GLY A 381 -7.90 -4.07 20.81
N MET A 382 -7.92 -4.37 19.51
CA MET A 382 -7.77 -5.72 18.99
C MET A 382 -6.32 -6.17 19.20
N TYR A 383 -6.16 -7.44 19.59
CA TYR A 383 -4.86 -8.10 19.83
C TYR A 383 -4.05 -7.61 21.04
N GLY A 384 -4.67 -6.87 21.96
CA GLY A 384 -3.98 -6.38 23.14
C GLY A 384 -3.08 -5.17 22.88
N TYR A 385 -3.17 -4.54 21.71
CA TYR A 385 -2.59 -3.22 21.47
C TYR A 385 -3.45 -2.17 22.16
N GLU A 386 -2.89 -1.54 23.19
CA GLU A 386 -3.52 -0.39 23.84
C GLU A 386 -3.45 0.84 22.93
N ALA A 387 -4.33 1.81 23.18
CA ALA A 387 -4.26 3.08 22.49
C ALA A 387 -2.95 3.81 22.86
N VAL A 388 -2.18 4.22 21.85
CA VAL A 388 -0.85 4.82 22.02
C VAL A 388 -0.87 6.29 21.65
N ARG A 389 -0.15 7.11 22.42
CA ARG A 389 -0.04 8.55 22.14
C ARG A 389 0.75 8.77 20.85
N ILE A 390 0.27 9.64 19.96
CA ILE A 390 0.93 9.95 18.67
C ILE A 390 2.37 10.38 18.90
N GLY A 391 2.63 11.23 19.91
CA GLY A 391 3.98 11.67 20.28
C GLY A 391 4.96 10.54 20.63
N ASP A 392 4.47 9.34 20.98
CA ASP A 392 5.31 8.19 21.31
C ASP A 392 5.64 7.31 20.09
N ILE A 393 4.96 7.53 18.96
CA ILE A 393 5.07 6.72 17.73
C ILE A 393 5.49 7.54 16.48
N VAL A 394 5.72 8.84 16.61
CA VAL A 394 6.26 9.66 15.51
C VAL A 394 7.77 9.46 15.27
N ASP A 395 8.47 8.83 16.20
CA ASP A 395 9.91 8.55 16.15
C ASP A 395 10.17 7.04 16.08
N THR A 396 10.77 6.56 14.99
CA THR A 396 11.05 5.12 14.81
C THR A 396 12.16 4.61 15.75
N MET A 397 12.84 5.49 16.49
CA MET A 397 13.85 5.17 17.49
C MET A 397 13.43 5.54 18.93
N GLY A 398 12.15 5.86 19.13
CA GLY A 398 11.57 6.23 20.42
C GLY A 398 10.36 5.37 20.78
N GLY A 399 9.92 5.46 22.03
CA GLY A 399 8.77 4.72 22.52
C GLY A 399 8.96 3.20 22.43
N GLU A 400 7.97 2.52 21.87
CA GLU A 400 8.01 1.07 21.60
C GLU A 400 8.78 0.71 20.32
N PHE A 401 9.13 1.70 19.50
CA PHE A 401 9.85 1.48 18.26
C PHE A 401 11.36 1.48 18.46
N CYS A 402 12.03 0.62 17.69
CA CYS A 402 13.46 0.68 17.53
C CYS A 402 13.91 0.15 16.17
N TYR A 403 13.66 0.94 15.12
CA TYR A 403 13.94 0.55 13.75
C TYR A 403 14.37 1.69 12.83
N ILE A 404 15.07 1.30 11.77
CA ILE A 404 15.48 2.15 10.66
C ILE A 404 15.27 1.40 9.34
N TYR A 405 15.33 2.14 8.24
CA TYR A 405 15.31 1.57 6.89
C TYR A 405 16.73 1.44 6.34
N GLU A 406 17.02 0.31 5.69
CA GLU A 406 18.31 -0.01 5.05
C GLU A 406 18.21 -0.01 3.53
#